data_AF-A0A832J0F3-F1
#
_entry.id   AF-A0A832J0F3-F1
#
_cell.length_a   1.000
_cell.length_b   1.000
_cell.length_c   1.000
_cell.angle_alpha   90.00
_cell.angle_beta   90.00
_cell.angle_gamma   90.00
#
_symmetry.space_group_name_H-M   'P 1'
#
loop_
_entity.id
_entity.type
_entity.pdbx_description
1 polymer ?
#
loop_
_entity_poly.entity_id
_entity_poly.type
_entity_poly.pdbx_seq_one_letter_code
_entity_poly.pdbx_strand_id
1 'polypeptide(L)'
;MDNSGEKRRQNLLQTLEVDTRLLGMIGAFVILCIAFDLITGGRFLTPRNIFNLTIQTVSVAIMATGMVFVIVTRNIDLSVGSLLATCSAVMAM
;
A
#
# COMPACT_ATOMS: atom_id res chain seq x y z
N MET A 1 35.83 -32.08 25.26
CA MET A 1 35.57 -30.66 25.54
C MET A 1 34.25 -30.31 24.91
N ASP A 2 33.22 -30.36 25.74
CA ASP A 2 31.88 -29.85 25.46
C ASP A 2 31.99 -28.35 25.15
N ASN A 3 31.60 -27.95 23.94
CA ASN A 3 31.39 -26.54 23.63
C ASN A 3 29.88 -26.29 23.62
N SER A 4 29.34 -26.29 24.84
CA SER A 4 27.99 -25.89 25.15
C SER A 4 27.84 -24.39 24.96
N GLY A 5 26.87 -23.99 24.14
CA GLY A 5 26.02 -22.86 24.54
C GLY A 5 26.16 -21.51 23.83
N GLU A 6 26.72 -21.40 22.62
CA GLU A 6 26.40 -20.21 21.82
C GLU A 6 24.98 -20.35 21.25
N LYS A 7 24.03 -19.85 22.04
CA LYS A 7 22.63 -19.63 21.67
C LYS A 7 22.59 -19.02 20.28
N ARG A 8 22.25 -19.87 19.32
CA ARG A 8 21.71 -19.55 18.00
C ARG A 8 20.43 -18.73 18.16
N ARG A 9 20.55 -17.49 18.64
CA ARG A 9 19.59 -16.42 18.40
C ARG A 9 19.76 -16.06 16.92
N GLN A 10 19.41 -17.00 16.04
CA GLN A 10 19.09 -16.65 14.68
C GLN A 10 18.00 -15.59 14.82
N ASN A 11 18.38 -14.36 14.48
CA ASN A 11 17.55 -13.19 14.65
C ASN A 11 16.19 -13.55 14.05
N LEU A 12 15.11 -13.51 14.85
CA LEU A 12 13.76 -13.76 14.35
C LEU A 12 13.46 -12.85 13.15
N LEU A 13 14.09 -11.67 13.12
CA LEU A 13 14.13 -10.69 12.04
C LEU A 13 14.76 -11.20 10.73
N GLN A 14 15.66 -12.19 10.79
CA GLN A 14 16.36 -12.78 9.65
C GLN A 14 15.60 -13.98 9.08
N THR A 15 14.75 -14.65 9.88
CA THR A 15 13.72 -15.57 9.38
C THR A 15 12.55 -14.83 8.73
N LEU A 16 12.32 -13.56 9.11
CA LEU A 16 11.23 -12.73 8.60
C LEU A 16 11.48 -12.08 7.22
N GLU A 17 12.61 -12.36 6.54
CA GLU A 17 12.98 -11.77 5.23
C GLU A 17 12.49 -10.32 5.08
N VAL A 18 12.83 -9.46 6.05
CA VAL A 18 12.33 -8.09 6.05
C VAL A 18 12.94 -7.37 4.84
N ASP A 19 12.16 -7.26 3.77
CA ASP A 19 12.56 -6.55 2.57
C ASP A 19 12.71 -5.07 2.93
N THR A 20 13.97 -4.62 2.93
CA THR A 20 14.34 -3.23 3.17
C THR A 20 13.59 -2.25 2.26
N ARG A 21 13.17 -2.68 1.06
CA ARG A 21 12.33 -1.89 0.15
C ARG A 21 10.92 -1.73 0.70
N LEU A 22 10.27 -2.82 1.12
CA LEU A 22 8.93 -2.76 1.72
C LEU A 22 8.94 -1.93 3.00
N LEU A 23 9.96 -2.13 3.84
CA LEU A 23 10.13 -1.36 5.07
C LEU A 23 10.34 0.14 4.76
N GLY A 24 11.10 0.46 3.71
CA GLY A 24 11.28 1.83 3.21
C GLY A 24 9.98 2.45 2.68
N MET A 25 9.17 1.69 1.94
CA MET A 25 7.86 2.16 1.45
C MET A 25 6.87 2.43 2.59
N ILE A 26 6.80 1.52 3.57
CA ILE A 26 5.97 1.70 4.78
C ILE A 26 6.46 2.93 5.57
N GLY A 27 7.78 3.07 5.75
CA GLY A 27 8.37 4.24 6.42
C GLY A 27 8.02 5.56 5.72
N ALA A 28 8.14 5.61 4.39
CA ALA A 28 7.78 6.79 3.59
C ALA A 28 6.28 7.13 3.71
N PHE A 29 5.40 6.11 3.72
CA PHE A 29 3.98 6.30 3.92
C PHE A 29 3.66 6.92 5.29
N VAL A 30 4.26 6.40 6.37
CA VAL A 30 4.06 6.93 7.73
C VAL A 30 4.54 8.39 7.83
N ILE A 31 5.70 8.70 7.24
CA ILE A 31 6.22 10.07 7.20
C ILE A 31 5.24 11.01 6.49
N LEU A 32 4.68 10.58 5.34
CA LEU A 32 3.68 11.35 4.61
C LEU A 32 2.41 11.57 5.44
N CYS A 33 1.91 10.54 6.13
CA CYS A 33 0.73 10.66 6.99
C CYS A 33 0.94 11.71 8.10
N ILE A 34 2.09 11.68 8.77
CA ILE A 34 2.42 12.65 9.82
C ILE A 34 2.58 14.05 9.22
N ALA A 35 3.28 14.18 8.10
CA ALA A 35 3.46 15.47 7.42
C ALA A 35 2.12 16.09 7.02
N PHE A 36 1.21 15.33 6.42
CA PHE A 36 -0.12 15.82 6.04
C PHE A 36 -0.97 16.17 7.26
N ASP A 37 -0.89 15.40 8.34
CA ASP A 37 -1.62 15.71 9.57
C ASP A 37 -1.14 17.03 10.20
N LEU A 38 0.18 17.25 10.26
CA LEU A 38 0.74 18.51 10.75
C LEU A 38 0.36 19.69 9.85
N ILE A 39 0.48 19.56 8.52
CA ILE A 39 0.18 20.64 7.56
C ILE A 39 -1.32 20.99 7.56
N THR A 40 -2.20 20.00 7.71
CA THR A 40 -3.65 20.23 7.74
C THR A 40 -4.18 20.62 9.12
N GLY A 41 -3.35 20.62 10.16
CA GLY A 41 -3.73 20.97 11.53
C GLY A 41 -4.58 19.88 12.20
N GLY A 42 -4.21 18.62 12.04
CA GLY A 42 -4.89 17.47 12.65
C GLY A 42 -6.13 16.97 11.93
N ARG A 43 -6.41 17.46 10.70
CA ARG A 43 -7.60 17.08 9.93
C ARG A 43 -7.41 15.80 9.12
N PHE A 44 -6.16 15.47 8.77
CA PHE A 44 -5.84 14.32 7.93
C PHE A 44 -6.16 12.98 8.61
N LEU A 45 -5.78 12.80 9.88
CA LEU A 45 -6.03 11.55 10.62
C LEU A 45 -7.43 11.49 11.27
N THR A 46 -8.33 12.40 10.93
CA THR A 46 -9.70 12.35 11.48
C THR A 46 -10.44 11.10 10.98
N PRO A 47 -11.33 10.50 11.80
CA PRO A 47 -12.09 9.30 11.41
C PRO A 47 -12.87 9.48 10.11
N ARG A 48 -13.39 10.68 9.87
CA ARG A 48 -14.09 11.04 8.63
C ARG A 48 -13.16 10.97 7.43
N ASN A 49 -11.97 11.56 7.53
CA ASN A 49 -11.02 11.58 6.41
C ASN A 49 -10.44 10.19 6.16
N ILE A 50 -10.09 9.43 7.20
CA ILE A 50 -9.63 8.04 7.07
C ILE A 50 -10.70 7.15 6.43
N PHE A 51 -11.97 7.30 6.83
CA PHE A 51 -13.08 6.59 6.21
C PHE A 51 -13.20 6.94 4.71
N ASN A 52 -13.16 8.24 4.38
CA ASN A 52 -13.22 8.70 3.00
C ASN A 52 -12.05 8.18 2.15
N LEU A 53 -10.83 8.23 2.67
CA LEU A 53 -9.64 7.70 2.00
C LEU A 53 -9.73 6.18 1.78
N THR A 54 -10.26 5.46 2.78
CA THR A 54 -10.47 4.01 2.66
C THR A 54 -11.47 3.69 1.55
N ILE A 55 -12.64 4.34 1.55
CA ILE A 55 -13.67 4.13 0.52
C ILE A 55 -13.15 4.50 -0.88
N GLN A 56 -12.37 5.58 -1.00
CA GLN A 56 -11.74 5.95 -2.28
C GLN A 56 -10.75 4.87 -2.75
N THR A 57 -9.91 4.35 -1.83
CA THR A 57 -8.90 3.34 -2.14
C THR A 57 -9.51 1.98 -2.50
N VAL A 58 -10.68 1.63 -1.95
CA VAL A 58 -11.39 0.38 -2.26
C VAL A 58 -11.65 0.23 -3.76
N SER A 59 -12.04 1.32 -4.44
CA SER A 59 -12.28 1.29 -5.90
C SER A 59 -11.04 0.85 -6.70
N VAL A 60 -9.86 1.37 -6.33
CA VAL A 60 -8.57 1.03 -6.95
C VAL A 60 -8.17 -0.40 -6.60
N ALA A 61 -8.41 -0.85 -5.36
CA ALA A 61 -8.10 -2.21 -4.94
C ALA A 61 -8.92 -3.26 -5.72
N ILE A 62 -10.24 -3.05 -5.86
CA ILE A 62 -11.12 -3.93 -6.65
C ILE A 62 -10.64 -3.98 -8.10
N MET A 63 -10.31 -2.82 -8.68
CA MET A 63 -9.79 -2.75 -10.04
C MET A 63 -8.48 -3.53 -10.22
N ALA A 64 -7.53 -3.35 -9.30
CA ALA A 64 -6.25 -4.06 -9.36
C ALA A 64 -6.45 -5.59 -9.37
N THR A 65 -7.40 -6.10 -8.56
CA THR A 65 -7.75 -7.53 -8.60
C THR A 65 -8.33 -7.97 -9.95
N GLY A 66 -9.17 -7.13 -10.58
CA GLY A 66 -9.70 -7.40 -11.93
C GLY A 66 -8.61 -7.40 -13.01
N MET A 67 -7.65 -6.48 -12.93
CA MET A 67 -6.52 -6.41 -13.87
C MET A 67 -5.62 -7.66 -13.79
N VAL A 68 -5.47 -8.27 -12.61
CA VAL A 68 -4.74 -9.55 -12.47
C VAL A 68 -5.44 -10.66 -13.27
N PHE A 69 -6.76 -10.76 -13.22
CA PHE A 69 -7.52 -11.76 -13.99
C PHE A 69 -7.37 -11.57 -15.51
N VAL A 70 -7.42 -10.31 -15.97
CA VAL A 70 -7.20 -9.93 -17.37
C VAL A 70 -5.79 -10.33 -17.85
N ILE A 71 -4.75 -10.04 -17.06
CA ILE A 71 -3.36 -10.39 -17.38
C ILE A 71 -3.18 -11.92 -17.45
N VAL A 72 -3.76 -12.68 -16.50
CA VAL A 72 -3.64 -14.15 -16.46
C VAL A 72 -4.28 -14.80 -17.71
N THR A 73 -5.38 -14.24 -18.23
CA THR A 73 -6.03 -14.72 -19.46
C THR A 73 -5.29 -14.34 -20.75
N ARG A 74 -4.10 -13.71 -20.63
CA ARG A 74 -3.25 -13.21 -21.73
C ARG A 74 -3.93 -12.21 -22.66
N ASN A 75 -5.03 -11.63 -22.22
CA ASN A 75 -5.64 -10.50 -22.88
C ASN A 75 -5.08 -9.25 -22.21
N ILE A 76 -4.17 -8.50 -22.84
CA ILE A 76 -3.62 -7.27 -22.26
C ILE A 76 -4.66 -6.16 -22.47
N ASP A 77 -5.77 -6.24 -21.72
CA ASP A 77 -6.84 -5.27 -21.82
C ASP A 77 -6.60 -4.11 -20.83
N LEU A 78 -6.24 -2.96 -21.40
CA LEU A 78 -6.06 -1.69 -20.69
C LEU A 78 -7.36 -0.89 -20.56
N SER A 79 -8.50 -1.40 -21.05
CA SER A 79 -9.81 -0.72 -21.07
C SER A 79 -10.28 -0.25 -19.70
N VAL A 80 -10.04 -1.03 -18.64
CA VAL A 80 -10.45 -0.67 -17.27
C VAL A 80 -9.70 0.57 -16.77
N GLY A 81 -8.42 0.70 -17.13
CA GLY A 81 -7.59 1.85 -16.78
C GLY A 81 -8.01 3.13 -17.53
N SER A 82 -8.30 3.02 -18.84
CA SER A 82 -8.75 4.18 -19.62
C SER A 82 -10.15 4.65 -19.22
N LEU A 83 -11.07 3.72 -18.87
CA LEU A 83 -12.40 4.06 -18.35
C LEU A 83 -12.31 4.79 -17.01
N LEU A 84 -11.45 4.34 -16.09
CA LEU A 84 -11.24 5.05 -14.83
C LEU A 84 -10.73 6.47 -15.07
N ALA A 85 -9.78 6.64 -15.99
CA ALA A 85 -9.20 7.93 -16.30
C ALA A 85 -10.25 8.90 -16.87
N THR A 86 -11.10 8.44 -17.79
CA THR A 86 -12.17 9.27 -18.36
C THR A 86 -13.24 9.62 -17.33
N CYS A 87 -13.71 8.65 -16.52
CA CYS A 87 -14.65 8.92 -15.44
C CYS A 87 -14.10 9.92 -14.42
N SER A 88 -12.83 9.77 -14.03
CA SER A 88 -12.17 10.68 -13.08
C SER A 88 -12.03 12.08 -13.66
N ALA A 89 -11.66 12.20 -14.94
CA ALA A 89 -11.58 13.49 -15.63
C ALA A 89 -12.94 14.19 -15.68
N VAL A 90 -14.03 13.46 -15.99
CA VAL A 90 -15.38 14.02 -16.02
C VAL A 90 -15.88 14.41 -14.63
N MET A 91 -15.59 13.63 -13.59
CA MET A 91 -15.99 13.97 -12.21
C MET A 91 -15.19 15.15 -11.62
N ALA A 92 -13.99 15.40 -12.14
CA ALA A 92 -13.14 16.51 -11.72
C ALA A 92 -13.51 17.84 -12.39
N MET A 93 -14.18 17.79 -13.54
CA MET A 93 -14.74 18.95 -14.25
C MET A 93 -16.10 19.36 -13.67
#